data_AF-A0A0V1KHX8-F1
#
_entry.id   AF-A0A0V1KHX8-F1
#
_cell.length_a   1.000
_cell.length_b   1.000
_cell.length_c   1.000
_cell.angle_alpha   90.00
_cell.angle_beta   90.00
_cell.angle_gamma   90.00
#
_symmetry.space_group_name_H-M   'P 1'
#
loop_
_entity.id
_entity.type
_entity.pdbx_description
1 polymer ?
#
loop_
_entity_poly.entity_id
_entity_poly.type
_entity_poly.pdbx_seq_one_letter_code
_entity_poly.pdbx_strand_id
1 'polypeptide(L)' 'MALGIVWDSKEDIITFPVASVAKPDQQMTKRGMLSVVMKIFDPLGYLSPFLVKAKRMLQTLWRKGIDWDTPLPQ' A
#
# COMPACT_ATOMS: atom_id res chain seq x y z
N MET A 1 -8.16 21.37 -6.72
CA MET A 1 -8.14 19.90 -6.65
C MET A 1 -7.48 19.52 -5.33
N ALA A 2 -8.27 19.12 -4.34
CA ALA A 2 -7.76 18.71 -3.04
C ALA A 2 -7.60 17.18 -3.04
N LEU A 3 -6.35 16.74 -3.10
CA LEU A 3 -5.87 15.60 -2.32
C LEU A 3 -6.53 14.22 -2.54
N GLY A 4 -6.76 13.81 -3.79
CA GLY A 4 -6.81 12.39 -4.19
C GLY A 4 -7.83 11.46 -3.53
N ILE A 5 -8.73 11.96 -2.68
CA ILE A 5 -9.78 11.21 -1.99
C ILE A 5 -11.09 11.53 -2.70
N VAL A 6 -11.82 10.50 -3.12
CA VAL A 6 -13.12 10.64 -3.77
C VAL A 6 -14.18 10.37 -2.71
N TRP A 7 -14.96 11.39 -2.35
CA TRP A 7 -16.12 11.23 -1.48
C TRP A 7 -17.38 11.12 -2.34
N ASP A 8 -18.09 10.01 -2.19
CA ASP A 8 -19.45 9.85 -2.69
C ASP A 8 -20.43 10.22 -1.57
N SER A 9 -21.02 11.40 -1.67
CA SER A 9 -21.95 11.92 -0.68
C SER A 9 -23.31 11.23 -0.69
N LYS A 10 -23.64 10.46 -1.74
CA LYS A 10 -24.93 9.76 -1.83
C LYS A 10 -24.91 8.45 -1.06
N GLU A 11 -23.80 7.72 -1.17
CA GLU A 11 -23.60 6.43 -0.50
C GLU A 11 -22.81 6.58 0.81
N ASP A 12 -22.36 7.80 1.14
CA ASP A 12 -21.45 8.10 2.25
C ASP A 12 -20.15 7.27 2.22
N ILE A 13 -19.58 7.13 1.01
CA ILE A 13 -18.39 6.32 0.78
C ILE A 13 -17.19 7.22 0.52
N ILE A 14 -16.13 7.03 1.30
CA ILE A 14 -14.82 7.62 1.04
C ILE A 14 -13.97 6.59 0.29
N THR A 15 -13.67 6.89 -0.97
CA THR A 15 -12.84 6.05 -1.84
C THR A 15 -11.44 6.62 -1.94
N PHE A 16 -10.45 5.76 -1.71
CA PHE A 16 -9.03 6.05 -1.95
C PHE A 16 -8.64 5.40 -3.28
N PRO A 17 -8.64 6.14 -4.41
CA PRO A 17 -8.19 5.61 -5.69
C PRO A 17 -6.70 5.30 -5.64
N VAL A 18 -6.36 4.06 -5.29
CA VAL A 18 -5.00 3.53 -5.44
C VAL A 18 -4.83 3.20 -6.92
N ALA A 19 -4.15 4.08 -7.67
CA ALA A 19 -3.88 3.90 -9.09
C ALA A 19 -3.32 2.50 -9.34
N SER A 20 -4.11 1.68 -10.04
CA SER A 20 -3.92 0.28 -10.43
C SER A 20 -2.75 -0.38 -9.72
N VAL A 21 -3.07 -1.16 -8.69
CA VAL A 21 -2.09 -2.02 -8.02
C VAL A 21 -1.35 -2.79 -9.11
N ALA A 22 -0.01 -2.74 -9.10
CA ALA A 22 0.82 -3.30 -10.16
C ALA A 22 0.46 -4.77 -10.43
N LYS A 23 0.85 -5.34 -11.58
CA LYS A 23 0.57 -6.75 -11.92
C LYS A 23 0.81 -7.66 -10.70
N PRO A 24 -0.01 -8.72 -10.48
CA PRO A 24 0.10 -9.58 -9.30
C PRO A 24 1.55 -10.00 -8.99
N ASP A 25 2.30 -10.40 -10.01
CA ASP A 25 3.71 -10.79 -9.92
C ASP A 25 4.62 -9.68 -9.36
N GLN A 26 4.30 -8.43 -9.68
CA GLN A 26 5.04 -7.26 -9.25
C GLN A 26 4.68 -6.85 -7.82
N GLN A 27 3.55 -7.29 -7.26
CA GLN A 27 3.18 -7.11 -5.84
C GLN A 27 3.84 -8.15 -4.94
N MET A 28 4.17 -9.32 -5.50
CA MET A 28 4.80 -10.41 -4.78
C MET A 28 6.30 -10.19 -4.51
N THR A 29 6.84 -8.99 -4.66
CA THR A 29 8.23 -8.67 -4.31
C THR A 29 8.29 -7.59 -3.23
N LYS A 30 9.44 -7.48 -2.54
CA LYS A 30 9.68 -6.40 -1.57
C LYS A 30 9.51 -5.02 -2.20
N ARG A 31 9.99 -4.83 -3.43
CA ARG A 31 9.79 -3.60 -4.24
C ARG A 31 8.30 -3.36 -4.52
N GLY A 32 7.58 -4.41 -4.87
CA GLY A 32 6.14 -4.39 -5.06
C GLY A 32 5.37 -3.86 -3.88
N MET A 33 5.60 -4.49 -2.73
CA MET A 33 4.92 -4.13 -1.49
C MET A 33 5.24 -2.69 -1.07
N LEU A 34 6.49 -2.24 -1.19
CA LEU A 34 6.85 -0.84 -0.95
C LEU A 34 6.10 0.12 -1.90
N SER A 35 6.06 -0.21 -3.19
CA SER A 35 5.36 0.61 -4.18
C SER A 35 3.87 0.77 -3.84
N VAL A 36 3.20 -0.31 -3.42
CA VAL A 36 1.80 -0.27 -2.97
C VAL A 36 1.64 0.58 -1.71
N VAL A 37 2.50 0.41 -0.71
CA VAL A 37 2.44 1.20 0.54
C VAL A 37 2.61 2.69 0.27
N MET A 38 3.51 3.06 -0.65
CA MET A 38 3.76 4.47 -0.99
C MET A 38 2.66 5.11 -1.85
N LYS A 39 1.87 4.31 -2.58
CA LYS A 39 0.71 4.80 -3.34
C LYS A 39 -0.47 5.16 -2.45
N ILE A 40 -0.55 4.60 -1.25
CA ILE A 40 -1.62 4.90 -0.30
C ILE A 40 -1.26 6.20 0.41
N PHE A 41 -1.79 7.31 -0.11
CA PHE A 41 -1.70 8.61 0.54
C PHE A 41 -2.87 8.78 1.51
N ASP A 42 -2.57 8.82 2.80
CA ASP A 42 -3.56 8.98 3.86
C ASP A 42 -3.23 10.21 4.73
N PRO A 43 -3.71 11.40 4.35
CA PRO A 43 -3.42 12.65 5.05
C PRO A 43 -4.11 12.75 6.41
N LEU A 44 -5.23 12.02 6.60
CA LEU A 44 -6.07 12.11 7.79
C LEU A 44 -5.89 10.92 8.74
N GLY A 45 -5.16 9.89 8.33
CA GLY A 45 -4.83 8.75 9.17
C GLY A 45 -5.91 7.66 9.22
N TYR A 46 -6.92 7.70 8.36
CA TYR A 46 -8.01 6.70 8.34
C TYR A 46 -7.53 5.29 8.00
N LEU A 47 -6.48 5.17 7.20
CA LEU A 47 -5.85 3.92 6.78
C LEU A 47 -4.60 3.59 7.61
N SER A 48 -4.27 4.39 8.62
CA SER A 48 -3.13 4.19 9.53
C SER A 48 -2.98 2.74 10.05
N PRO A 49 -4.03 2.05 10.57
CA PRO A 49 -3.87 0.67 11.04
C PRO A 49 -3.47 -0.32 9.93
N PHE A 50 -3.87 -0.07 8.68
CA PHE A 50 -3.47 -0.87 7.52
C PHE A 50 -2.04 -0.56 7.09
N LEU A 51 -1.69 0.73 7.03
CA LEU A 51 -0.34 1.19 6.69
C LEU A 51 0.70 0.73 7.70
N VAL A 52 0.38 0.72 9.00
CA VAL A 52 1.28 0.22 10.05
C VAL A 52 1.53 -1.27 9.89
N LYS A 53 0.50 -2.07 9.61
CA LYS A 53 0.68 -3.51 9.31
C LYS A 53 1.57 -3.72 8.09
N ALA A 54 1.33 -3.00 7.00
CA ALA A 54 2.12 -3.11 5.78
C ALA A 54 3.59 -2.68 6.01
N LYS A 55 3.82 -1.59 6.74
CA LYS A 55 5.17 -1.14 7.14
C LYS A 55 5.87 -2.17 8.03
N ARG A 56 5.15 -2.84 8.94
CA ARG A 56 5.70 -3.94 9.77
C ARG A 56 6.10 -5.15 8.93
N MET A 57 5.30 -5.51 7.94
CA MET A 57 5.67 -6.57 6.99
C MET A 57 6.93 -6.17 6.23
N LEU A 58 7.00 -4.92 5.74
CA LEU A 58 8.18 -4.42 5.04
C LEU A 58 9.43 -4.49 5.92
N GLN A 59 9.33 -4.03 7.17
CA GLN A 59 10.41 -4.13 8.16
C GLN A 59 10.85 -5.59 8.39
N THR A 60 9.92 -6.54 8.41
CA THR A 60 10.26 -7.97 8.51
C THR A 60 11.07 -8.43 7.31
N LEU A 61 10.70 -8.03 6.08
CA LEU A 61 11.46 -8.37 4.88
C LEU A 61 12.87 -7.75 4.87
N TRP A 62 13.00 -6.52 5.38
CA TRP A 62 14.31 -5.88 5.57
C TRP A 62 15.19 -6.68 6.54
N ARG A 63 14.64 -7.11 7.67
CA ARG A 63 15.36 -7.93 8.66
C ARG A 63 15.75 -9.31 8.12
N LYS A 64 14.93 -9.88 7.25
CA LYS A 64 15.22 -11.15 6.56
C LYS A 64 16.28 -11.01 5.45
N GLY A 65 16.71 -9.79 5.12
CA GLY A 65 17.69 -9.57 4.05
C GLY A 65 17.19 -9.91 2.65
N ILE A 66 15.86 -9.93 2.43
CA ILE A 66 15.27 -10.26 1.14
C ILE A 66 15.59 -9.17 0.12
N ASP A 67 16.06 -9.59 -1.05
CA ASP A 67 16.34 -8.73 -2.19
C ASP A 67 15.09 -8.09 -2.78
N TRP A 68 15.27 -6.98 -3.49
CA TRP A 68 14.17 -6.13 -3.93
C TRP A 68 13.16 -6.82 -4.84
N ASP A 69 13.67 -7.67 -5.75
CA ASP A 69 12.90 -8.32 -6.81
C ASP A 69 12.68 -9.82 -6.53
N THR A 70 13.07 -10.29 -5.33
CA THR A 70 12.81 -11.65 -4.89
C THR A 70 11.33 -11.81 -4.50
N PRO A 71 10.69 -12.92 -4.91
CA PRO A 71 9.33 -13.22 -4.49
C PRO A 71 9.25 -13.37 -2.96
N LEU A 72 8.16 -12.87 -2.38
CA LEU A 72 7.91 -12.94 -0.96
C LEU A 72 7.76 -14.41 -0.53
N PRO A 73 8.42 -14.84 0.56
CA PRO A 73 8.17 -16.15 1.13
C PRO A 73 6.72 -16.22 1.62
N GLN A 74 6.03 -17.33 1.32
CA GLN A 74 4.65 -17.60 1.76
C GLN A 74 4.54 -17.67 3.29
#